data_AF-A0AAP3EE04-F1
#
_entry.id   AF-A0AAP3EE04-F1
#
_cell.length_a   1.000
_cell.length_b   1.000
_cell.length_c   1.000
_cell.angle_alpha   90.00
_cell.angle_beta   90.00
_cell.angle_gamma   90.00
#
_symmetry.space_group_name_H-M   'P 1'
#
loop_
_entity.id
_entity.type
_entity.pdbx_description
1 polymer ?
#
loop_
_entity_poly.entity_id
_entity_poly.type
_entity_poly.pdbx_seq_one_letter_code
_entity_poly.pdbx_strand_id
1 'polypeptide(L)' 'MSTVFYNDHAEILAAQYLSKTFEEVHSSWLHHLLPLLTKNTLSILDVGAGSGRDVHYLAEKQRAKRHKLLQSNLRLF' A
#
# COMPACT_ATOMS: atom_id res chain seq x y z
N MET A 1 -23.03 3.41 -8.14
CA MET A 1 -22.58 2.19 -8.84
C MET A 1 -23.11 0.99 -8.07
N SER A 2 -23.66 -0.03 -8.74
CA SER A 2 -24.15 -1.22 -8.02
C SER A 2 -22.99 -2.15 -7.70
N THR A 3 -23.09 -2.88 -6.59
CA THR A 3 -22.16 -3.95 -6.22
C THR A 3 -22.09 -5.05 -7.27
N VAL A 4 -23.18 -5.25 -8.03
CA VAL A 4 -23.29 -6.22 -9.11
C VAL A 4 -22.25 -5.96 -10.21
N PHE A 5 -22.04 -4.71 -10.62
CA PHE A 5 -21.03 -4.38 -11.64
C PHE A 5 -19.61 -4.78 -11.21
N TYR A 6 -19.25 -4.54 -9.94
CA TYR A 6 -17.93 -4.93 -9.43
C TYR A 6 -17.79 -6.45 -9.33
N ASN A 7 -18.85 -7.15 -8.95
CA ASN A 7 -18.82 -8.62 -8.89
C ASN A 7 -18.65 -9.23 -10.29
N ASP A 8 -19.41 -8.76 -11.27
CA ASP A 8 -19.42 -9.34 -12.62
C ASP A 8 -18.14 -9.03 -13.41
N HIS A 9 -17.43 -7.96 -13.06
CA HIS A 9 -16.24 -7.49 -13.77
C HIS A 9 -14.96 -7.47 -12.90
N ALA A 10 -14.96 -8.12 -11.74
CA ALA A 10 -13.87 -8.06 -10.76
C ALA A 10 -12.50 -8.38 -11.38
N GLU A 11 -12.42 -9.42 -12.21
CA GLU A 11 -11.17 -9.85 -12.84
C GLU A 11 -10.63 -8.82 -13.83
N ILE A 12 -11.50 -8.27 -14.70
CA ILE A 12 -11.10 -7.27 -15.70
C ILE A 12 -10.67 -5.98 -15.02
N LEU A 13 -11.43 -5.54 -14.01
CA LEU A 13 -11.11 -4.36 -13.22
C LEU A 13 -9.79 -4.54 -12.46
N ALA A 14 -9.57 -5.72 -11.86
CA ALA A 14 -8.30 -6.04 -11.22
C ALA A 14 -7.14 -6.03 -12.22
N ALA A 15 -7.29 -6.63 -13.40
CA ALA A 15 -6.25 -6.63 -14.42
C ALA A 15 -5.89 -5.21 -14.90
N GLN A 16 -6.89 -4.36 -15.13
CA GLN A 16 -6.68 -2.95 -15.48
C GLN A 16 -5.96 -2.20 -14.35
N TYR A 17 -6.38 -2.41 -13.11
CA TYR A 17 -5.76 -1.77 -11.95
C TYR A 17 -4.32 -2.22 -11.72
N LEU A 18 -4.05 -3.51 -11.88
CA LEU A 18 -2.73 -4.13 -11.74
C LEU A 18 -1.81 -3.84 -12.93
N SER A 19 -2.33 -3.37 -14.07
CA SER A 19 -1.51 -2.94 -15.22
C SER A 19 -0.70 -1.66 -14.95
N LYS A 20 -1.02 -0.95 -13.87
CA LYS A 20 -0.29 0.21 -13.37
C LYS A 20 0.42 -0.15 -12.07
N THR A 21 1.60 0.39 -11.89
CA THR A 21 2.32 0.33 -10.62
C THR A 21 1.57 1.11 -9.54
N PHE A 22 1.83 0.79 -8.28
CA PHE A 22 1.27 1.51 -7.15
C PHE A 22 1.64 3.00 -7.20
N GLU A 23 2.89 3.30 -7.54
CA GLU A 23 3.41 4.66 -7.63
C GLU A 23 2.75 5.46 -8.75
N GLU A 24 2.49 4.87 -9.92
CA GLU A 24 1.78 5.56 -11.01
C GLU A 24 0.39 6.00 -10.58
N VAL A 25 -0.35 5.14 -9.86
CA VAL A 25 -1.71 5.44 -9.40
C VAL A 25 -1.71 6.49 -8.28
N HIS A 26 -0.73 6.46 -7.36
CA HIS A 26 -0.75 7.25 -6.13
C HIS A 26 0.24 8.42 -6.08
N SER A 27 0.97 8.66 -7.16
CA SER A 27 2.09 9.63 -7.24
C SER A 27 1.78 11.01 -6.68
N SER A 28 0.58 11.53 -6.93
CA SER A 28 0.16 12.88 -6.54
C SER A 28 0.17 13.11 -5.03
N TRP A 29 -0.05 12.07 -4.22
CA TRP A 29 -0.18 12.20 -2.76
C TRP A 29 0.77 11.28 -1.98
N LEU A 30 1.47 10.37 -2.65
CA LEU A 30 2.36 9.38 -2.01
C LEU A 30 3.40 10.03 -1.07
N HIS A 31 3.92 11.19 -1.45
CA HIS A 31 4.92 11.92 -0.66
C HIS A 31 4.39 12.40 0.71
N HIS A 32 3.07 12.57 0.87
CA HIS A 32 2.46 12.86 2.17
C HIS A 32 2.28 11.60 3.03
N LEU A 33 2.05 10.43 2.41
CA LEU A 33 1.83 9.18 3.13
C LEU A 33 3.14 8.54 3.61
N LEU A 34 4.17 8.50 2.76
CA LEU A 34 5.41 7.79 3.07
C LEU A 34 6.05 8.19 4.42
N PRO A 35 6.07 9.47 4.84
CA PRO A 35 6.59 9.86 6.15
C PRO A 35 5.79 9.31 7.33
N LEU A 36 4.49 9.02 7.16
CA LEU A 36 3.65 8.50 8.23
C LEU A 36 3.94 7.02 8.52
N LEU A 37 4.39 6.26 7.52
CA LEU A 37 4.69 4.83 7.63
C LEU A 37 5.84 4.49 8.58
N THR A 38 6.58 5.49 9.09
CA THR A 38 7.64 5.29 10.09
C THR A 38 7.10 5.30 11.53
N LYS A 39 5.84 5.70 11.74
CA LYS A 39 5.24 5.77 13.07
C LYS A 39 4.85 4.37 13.55
N ASN A 40 5.25 4.03 14.77
CA ASN A 40 4.96 2.72 15.37
C ASN A 40 3.47 2.50 15.70
N THR A 41 2.65 3.56 15.70
CA THR A 41 1.24 3.53 16.08
C THR A 41 0.27 3.70 14.91
N LEU A 42 0.77 3.63 13.67
CA LEU A 42 -0.08 3.81 12.50
C LEU A 42 -0.90 2.54 12.23
N SER A 43 -2.22 2.69 12.14
CA SER A 43 -3.15 1.67 11.63
C SER A 43 -3.80 2.19 10.35
N ILE A 44 -3.90 1.34 9.33
CA ILE A 44 -4.47 1.69 8.02
C ILE A 44 -5.64 0.75 7.75
N LEU A 45 -6.76 1.30 7.28
CA LEU A 45 -7.92 0.55 6.80
C LEU A 45 -8.04 0.76 5.29
N ASP A 46 -8.01 -0.34 4.52
CA ASP A 46 -8.18 -0.34 3.07
C ASP A 46 -9.65 -0.61 2.70
N VAL A 47 -10.39 0.46 2.41
CA VAL A 47 -11.83 0.37 2.09
C VAL A 47 -11.99 0.06 0.61
N GLY A 48 -12.58 -1.10 0.31
CA GLY A 48 -12.72 -1.54 -1.08
C GLY A 48 -11.42 -2.11 -1.66
N ALA A 49 -10.67 -2.86 -0.85
CA ALA A 49 -9.32 -3.36 -1.16
C ALA A 49 -9.18 -4.12 -2.49
N GLY A 50 -10.27 -4.66 -3.05
CA GLY A 50 -10.26 -5.34 -4.35
C GLY A 50 -9.21 -6.45 -4.40
N SER A 51 -8.24 -6.33 -5.30
CA SER A 51 -7.11 -7.28 -5.44
C SER A 51 -6.10 -7.26 -4.29
N GLY A 52 -6.24 -6.36 -3.32
CA GLY A 52 -5.35 -6.24 -2.16
C GLY A 52 -3.99 -5.61 -2.46
N ARG A 53 -3.83 -4.99 -3.65
CA ARG A 53 -2.55 -4.40 -4.10
C ARG A 53 -2.02 -3.36 -3.10
N ASP A 54 -2.89 -2.49 -2.62
CA ASP A 54 -2.47 -1.29 -1.90
C ASP A 54 -2.08 -1.62 -0.46
N VAL A 55 -2.91 -2.39 0.26
CA VAL A 55 -2.54 -2.91 1.57
C VAL A 55 -1.24 -3.74 1.53
N HIS A 56 -1.05 -4.56 0.49
CA HIS A 56 0.17 -5.35 0.33
C HIS A 56 1.40 -4.44 0.17
N TYR A 57 1.33 -3.46 -0.74
CA TYR A 57 2.43 -2.51 -0.97
C TYR A 57 2.79 -1.76 0.31
N LEU A 58 1.79 -1.25 1.05
CA LEU A 58 2.01 -0.48 2.26
C LEU A 58 2.62 -1.31 3.39
N ALA A 59 2.17 -2.55 3.57
CA ALA A 59 2.73 -3.48 4.54
C ALA A 59 4.22 -3.77 4.24
N GLU A 60 4.56 -4.03 2.98
CA GLU A 60 5.94 -4.28 2.57
C GLU A 60 6.83 -3.05 2.74
N LYS A 61 6.35 -1.85 2.41
CA LYS A 61 7.10 -0.60 2.66
C LYS A 61 7.34 -0.36 4.15
N GLN A 62 6.35 -0.60 5.01
CA GLN A 62 6.50 -0.48 6.45
C GLN A 62 7.52 -1.50 6.99
N ARG A 63 7.42 -2.76 6.56
CA ARG A 63 8.37 -3.83 6.94
C ARG A 63 9.81 -3.48 6.54
N ALA A 64 10.02 -3.03 5.31
CA ALA A 64 11.32 -2.62 4.81
C ALA A 64 11.91 -1.43 5.60
N LYS A 65 11.09 -0.41 5.89
CA LYS A 65 11.52 0.75 6.70
C LYS A 65 11.88 0.34 8.14
N ARG A 66 11.06 -0.50 8.77
CA ARG A 66 11.32 -1.02 10.12
C ARG A 66 12.61 -1.83 10.18
N HIS A 67 12.86 -2.69 9.18
CA HIS A 67 14.08 -3.48 9.13
C HIS A 67 15.34 -2.59 9.02
N LYS A 68 15.29 -1.54 8.19
CA LYS A 68 16.39 -0.56 8.09
C LYS A 68 16.64 0.17 9.42
N LEU A 69 15.59 0.58 10.13
CA LEU A 69 15.71 1.25 11.43
C LEU A 69 16.34 0.36 12.51
N LEU A 70 15.97 -0.92 12.55
CA LEU A 70 16.55 -1.88 13.50
C LEU A 70 18.04 -2.12 13.21
N GLN A 71 18.42 -2.25 11.95
CA GLN A 71 19.83 -2.40 11.57
C GLN A 71 20.66 -1.14 11.86
N SER A 72 20.12 0.07 11.68
CA SER A 72 20.86 1.30 12.01
C SER A 72 21.11 1.43 13.50
N ASN A 73 20.13 1.06 14.33
CA ASN A 73 20.26 1.13 15.79
C ASN A 73 21.25 0.09 16.33
N LEU A 74 21.38 -1.07 15.67
CA LEU A 74 22.35 -2.10 16.06
C LEU A 74 23.80 -1.74 15.71
N ARG A 75 24.03 -0.85 14.73
CA ARG A 75 25.38 -0.39 14.33
C ARG A 75 25.93 0.75 15.19
N LEU A 76 25.13 1.26 16.13
CA LEU A 76 25.49 2.39 17.03
C LEU A 76 25.97 1.91 18.41
N PHE A 77 26.08 0.60 18.61
CA PHE A 77 26.67 -0.07 19.77
C PHE A 77 27.77 -1.02 19.30
#